data_AF-A0A3S5XZY6-F1
#
_entry.id   AF-A0A3S5XZY6-F1
#
_cell.length_a   1.000
_cell.length_b   1.000
_cell.length_c   1.000
_cell.angle_alpha   90.00
_cell.angle_beta   90.00
_cell.angle_gamma   90.00
#
_symmetry.space_group_name_H-M   'P 1'
#
loop_
_entity.id
_entity.type
_entity.pdbx_description
1 polymer ?
#
loop_
_entity_poly.entity_id
_entity_poly.type
_entity_poly.pdbx_seq_one_letter_code
_entity_poly.pdbx_strand_id
1 'polypeptide(L)'
;MNNKINFNKDNYLEFDDFNDVMIQAFGIGCSLCYEPQISLVLKGHPKPIGSLIKEQGKNLSDIEVEKLIEKPIQEWQKFEDINFENHEPTFLCDECWNQMIW
;
A
#
# COMPACT_ATOMS: atom_id res chain seq x y z
N MET A 1 -17.59 -10.74 -16.77
CA MET A 1 -16.23 -10.66 -17.31
C MET A 1 -15.34 -11.49 -16.41
N ASN A 2 -14.63 -12.48 -16.94
CA ASN A 2 -13.55 -13.14 -16.18
C ASN A 2 -12.38 -12.17 -16.15
N ASN A 3 -12.39 -11.25 -15.19
CA ASN A 3 -11.24 -10.39 -14.95
C ASN A 3 -10.17 -11.26 -14.31
N LYS A 4 -9.31 -11.83 -15.14
CA LYS A 4 -8.18 -12.62 -14.68
C LYS A 4 -7.22 -11.67 -13.96
N ILE A 5 -7.08 -11.86 -12.66
CA ILE A 5 -6.11 -11.12 -11.85
C ILE A 5 -4.72 -11.32 -12.46
N ASN A 6 -4.02 -10.21 -12.72
CA ASN A 6 -2.63 -10.21 -13.14
C ASN A 6 -1.77 -10.35 -11.88
N PHE A 7 -1.31 -11.56 -11.59
CA PHE A 7 -0.53 -11.85 -10.40
C PHE A 7 0.77 -12.57 -10.74
N ASN A 8 1.86 -12.05 -10.20
CA ASN A 8 3.16 -12.70 -10.17
C ASN A 8 3.77 -12.52 -8.77
N LYS A 9 3.94 -13.63 -8.03
CA LYS A 9 4.49 -13.62 -6.67
C LYS A 9 5.85 -12.92 -6.59
N ASP A 10 6.66 -13.00 -7.64
CA ASP A 10 8.01 -12.41 -7.64
C ASP A 10 7.96 -10.88 -7.75
N ASN A 11 6.79 -10.29 -7.99
CA ASN A 11 6.57 -8.85 -8.01
C ASN A 11 6.22 -8.26 -6.63
N TYR A 12 6.11 -9.05 -5.57
CA TYR A 12 5.70 -8.56 -4.26
C TYR A 12 6.85 -8.57 -3.25
N LEU A 13 6.71 -7.75 -2.21
CA LEU A 13 7.60 -7.68 -1.05
C LEU A 13 6.78 -7.37 0.22
N GLU A 14 7.39 -7.57 1.39
CA GLU A 14 6.75 -7.26 2.68
C GLU A 14 6.42 -5.78 2.80
N PHE A 15 5.19 -5.47 3.18
CA PHE A 15 4.75 -4.10 3.37
C PHE A 15 5.19 -3.60 4.76
N ASP A 16 6.16 -2.69 4.79
CA ASP A 16 6.66 -2.06 6.02
C ASP A 16 6.20 -0.60 6.10
N ASP A 17 5.05 -0.41 6.73
CA ASP A 17 4.51 0.90 7.07
C ASP A 17 4.56 1.13 8.58
N PHE A 18 5.45 2.02 9.01
CA PHE A 18 5.65 2.23 10.44
C PHE A 18 4.37 2.68 11.16
N ASN A 19 4.01 1.96 12.23
CA ASN A 19 2.78 2.14 13.01
C ASN A 19 1.49 2.00 12.19
N ASP A 20 1.51 1.32 11.05
CA ASP A 20 0.35 1.10 10.17
C ASP A 20 -0.41 2.39 9.83
N VAL A 21 0.31 3.51 9.70
CA VAL A 21 -0.24 4.85 9.43
C VAL A 21 -1.14 4.83 8.19
N MET A 22 -0.73 4.14 7.14
CA MET A 22 -1.51 4.04 5.92
C MET A 22 -2.86 3.36 6.18
N ILE A 23 -2.88 2.26 6.93
CA ILE A 23 -4.12 1.55 7.28
C ILE A 23 -4.98 2.43 8.20
N GLN A 24 -4.38 2.97 9.26
CA GLN A 24 -5.13 3.69 10.31
C GLN A 24 -5.65 5.05 9.86
N ALA A 25 -4.86 5.81 9.10
CA ALA A 25 -5.19 7.18 8.71
C ALA A 25 -5.87 7.27 7.35
N PHE A 26 -5.59 6.34 6.43
CA PHE A 26 -6.10 6.40 5.05
C PHE A 26 -7.04 5.24 4.71
N GLY A 27 -7.23 4.29 5.63
CA GLY A 27 -8.16 3.18 5.45
C GLY A 27 -7.76 2.23 4.31
N ILE A 28 -6.46 2.13 4.01
CA ILE A 28 -6.00 1.16 3.01
C ILE A 28 -6.21 -0.26 3.53
N GLY A 29 -6.54 -1.17 2.62
CA GLY A 29 -6.73 -2.58 2.92
C GLY A 29 -6.31 -3.44 1.75
N CYS A 30 -6.48 -4.76 1.88
CA CYS A 30 -6.17 -5.68 0.80
C CYS A 30 -6.99 -5.34 -0.47
N SER A 31 -6.32 -5.24 -1.62
CA SER A 31 -6.96 -4.89 -2.90
C SER A 31 -7.98 -5.93 -3.39
N LEU A 32 -7.99 -7.13 -2.79
CA LEU A 32 -8.88 -8.24 -3.19
C LEU A 32 -10.08 -8.44 -2.26
N CYS A 33 -9.85 -8.42 -0.95
CA CYS A 33 -10.91 -8.68 0.04
C CYS A 33 -11.29 -7.45 0.89
N TYR A 34 -10.58 -6.33 0.75
CA TYR A 34 -10.78 -5.09 1.51
C TYR A 34 -10.59 -5.20 3.03
N GLU A 35 -10.08 -6.34 3.52
CA GLU A 35 -9.71 -6.47 4.92
C GLU A 35 -8.63 -5.44 5.29
N PRO A 36 -8.72 -4.79 6.46
CA PRO A 36 -7.77 -3.77 6.92
C PRO A 36 -6.48 -4.41 7.47
N GLN A 37 -5.96 -5.39 6.72
CA GLN A 37 -4.69 -6.06 6.98
C GLN A 37 -3.93 -6.12 5.66
N ILE A 38 -2.67 -5.73 5.70
CA ILE A 38 -1.76 -5.77 4.56
C ILE A 38 -0.45 -6.37 5.02
N SER A 39 0.00 -7.41 4.32
CA SER A 39 1.29 -8.06 4.58
C SER A 39 2.26 -7.82 3.45
N LEU A 40 1.75 -7.66 2.23
CA LEU A 40 2.55 -7.56 1.01
C LEU A 40 2.10 -6.40 0.14
N VAL A 41 3.06 -5.83 -0.57
CA VAL A 41 2.85 -4.74 -1.53
C VAL A 41 3.58 -5.01 -2.85
N LEU A 42 3.01 -4.52 -3.96
CA LEU A 42 3.62 -4.60 -5.27
C LEU A 42 4.92 -3.79 -5.36
N LYS A 43 5.97 -4.37 -5.95
CA LYS A 43 7.25 -3.72 -6.22
C LYS A 43 7.07 -2.44 -7.04
N GLY A 44 7.93 -1.46 -6.77
CA GLY A 44 7.85 -0.14 -7.41
C GLY A 44 6.86 0.81 -6.73
N HIS A 45 6.26 0.40 -5.60
CA HIS A 45 5.40 1.25 -4.80
C HIS A 45 6.14 2.50 -4.27
N PRO A 46 5.44 3.62 -4.06
CA PRO A 46 5.98 4.79 -3.36
C PRO A 46 6.39 4.46 -1.93
N LYS A 47 7.18 5.31 -1.27
CA LYS A 47 7.56 5.05 0.13
C LYS A 47 6.30 5.06 1.02
N PRO A 48 6.11 4.08 1.92
CA PRO A 48 5.01 4.09 2.88
C PRO A 48 5.02 5.34 3.77
N ILE A 49 3.83 5.87 4.08
CA ILE A 49 3.67 7.15 4.75
C ILE A 49 4.21 7.11 6.18
N GLY A 50 3.94 6.04 6.93
CA GLY A 50 4.47 5.85 8.27
C GLY A 50 6.00 5.87 8.27
N SER A 51 6.62 5.23 7.28
CA SER A 51 8.06 5.19 7.11
C SER A 51 8.64 6.58 6.79
N LEU A 52 7.97 7.37 5.93
CA LEU A 52 8.35 8.78 5.66
C LEU A 52 8.30 9.66 6.92
N ILE A 53 7.29 9.48 7.76
CA ILE A 53 7.13 10.20 9.02
C ILE A 53 8.24 9.79 10.01
N LYS A 54 8.48 8.48 10.16
CA LYS A 54 9.52 7.94 11.04
C LYS A 54 10.91 8.49 10.70
N GLU A 55 11.22 8.61 9.41
CA GLU A 55 12.50 9.14 8.92
C GLU A 55 12.78 10.59 9.32
N GLN A 56 11.76 11.39 9.64
CA GLN A 56 11.98 12.76 10.10
C GLN A 56 12.70 12.82 11.46
N GLY A 57 12.63 11.74 12.26
CA GLY A 57 13.35 11.65 13.53
C GLY A 57 12.97 12.72 14.57
N LYS A 58 11.82 13.38 14.37
CA LYS A 58 11.30 14.45 15.23
C LYS A 58 9.79 14.37 15.33
N ASN A 59 9.25 14.99 16.37
CA ASN A 59 7.81 15.23 16.45
C ASN A 59 7.45 16.32 15.43
N LEU A 60 6.48 16.01 14.57
CA LEU A 60 5.94 16.92 13.57
C LEU A 60 4.62 17.49 14.09
N SER A 61 4.35 18.75 13.78
CA SER A 61 3.00 19.30 13.88
C SER A 61 2.11 18.77 12.75
N ASP A 62 0.79 18.84 12.92
CA ASP A 62 -0.17 18.39 11.91
C ASP A 62 0.08 19.06 10.54
N ILE A 63 0.39 20.36 10.52
CA ILE A 63 0.70 21.11 9.30
C ILE A 63 2.00 20.62 8.64
N GLU A 64 3.00 20.23 9.42
CA GLU A 64 4.23 19.64 8.88
C GLU A 64 3.96 18.26 8.30
N VAL A 65 3.12 17.46 8.95
CA VAL A 65 2.69 16.14 8.45
C VAL A 65 1.93 16.30 7.14
N GLU A 66 0.92 17.16 7.08
CA GLU A 66 0.12 17.41 5.86
C GLU A 66 1.01 17.77 4.67
N LYS A 67 1.94 18.72 4.85
CA LYS A 67 2.89 19.12 3.80
C LYS A 67 3.85 18.00 3.40
N LEU A 68 4.29 17.19 4.36
CA LEU A 68 5.20 16.08 4.11
C LEU A 68 4.54 15.01 3.23
N ILE A 69 3.24 14.75 3.45
CA ILE A 69 2.54 13.62 2.85
C ILE A 69 1.69 13.99 1.63
N GLU A 70 1.46 15.29 1.36
CA GLU A 70 0.64 15.76 0.22
C GLU A 70 1.04 15.12 -1.11
N LYS A 71 2.32 15.19 -1.48
CA LYS A 71 2.83 14.58 -2.72
C LYS A 71 2.88 13.04 -2.64
N PRO A 72 3.39 12.42 -1.56
CA PRO A 72 3.33 10.98 -1.39
C PRO A 72 1.94 10.36 -1.54
N ILE A 73 0.88 11.01 -1.04
CA ILE A 73 -0.50 10.53 -1.20
C ILE A 73 -0.90 10.51 -2.68
N GLN A 74 -0.56 11.56 -3.44
CA GLN A 74 -0.83 11.60 -4.89
C GLN A 74 -0.06 10.51 -5.64
N GLU A 75 1.17 10.23 -5.23
CA GLU A 75 1.98 9.15 -5.82
C GLU A 75 1.36 7.78 -5.52
N TRP A 76 0.88 7.55 -4.30
CA TRP A 76 0.16 6.33 -3.92
C TRP A 76 -1.15 6.16 -4.68
N GLN A 77 -1.96 7.21 -4.78
CA GLN A 77 -3.21 7.16 -5.54
C GLN A 77 -2.96 6.80 -7.01
N LYS A 78 -1.97 7.43 -7.64
CA LYS A 78 -1.62 7.13 -9.03
C LYS A 78 -1.13 5.69 -9.20
N PHE A 79 -0.36 5.18 -8.24
CA PHE A 79 0.12 3.81 -8.26
C PHE A 79 -1.05 2.81 -8.15
N GLU A 80 -1.97 3.03 -7.21
CA GLU A 80 -3.21 2.24 -7.10
C GLU A 80 -4.02 2.25 -8.39
N ASP A 81 -4.26 3.43 -8.97
CA ASP A 81 -5.10 3.59 -10.16
C ASP A 81 -4.53 2.79 -11.35
N ILE A 82 -3.21 2.88 -11.57
CA ILE A 82 -2.53 2.13 -12.63
C ILE A 82 -2.64 0.63 -12.41
N ASN A 83 -2.44 0.17 -11.17
CA ASN A 83 -2.46 -1.26 -10.86
C ASN A 83 -3.88 -1.82 -10.95
N PHE A 84 -4.89 -1.05 -10.51
CA PHE A 84 -6.29 -1.38 -10.66
C PHE A 84 -6.69 -1.55 -12.14
N GLU A 85 -6.28 -0.62 -13.02
CA GLU A 85 -6.50 -0.73 -14.46
C GLU A 85 -5.83 -1.98 -15.07
N ASN A 86 -4.65 -2.35 -14.57
CA ASN A 86 -3.92 -3.53 -14.99
C ASN A 86 -4.37 -4.83 -14.31
N HIS A 87 -5.40 -4.78 -13.45
CA HIS A 87 -5.89 -5.91 -12.67
C HIS A 87 -4.79 -6.55 -11.81
N GLU A 88 -3.79 -5.79 -11.40
CA GLU A 88 -2.69 -6.20 -10.55
C GLU A 88 -2.97 -5.71 -9.13
N PRO A 89 -3.16 -6.59 -8.13
CA PRO A 89 -3.46 -6.16 -6.77
C PRO A 89 -2.25 -5.41 -6.19
N THR A 90 -2.42 -4.19 -5.71
CA THR A 90 -1.28 -3.51 -5.08
C THR A 90 -0.98 -4.07 -3.70
N PHE A 91 -2.01 -4.26 -2.88
CA PHE A 91 -1.89 -4.68 -1.49
C PHE A 91 -2.53 -6.04 -1.27
N LEU A 92 -1.82 -6.93 -0.58
CA LEU A 92 -2.29 -8.28 -0.27
C LEU A 92 -2.17 -8.56 1.23
N CYS A 93 -3.25 -9.10 1.82
CA CYS A 93 -3.18 -9.77 3.11
C CYS A 93 -2.63 -11.20 2.95
N ASP A 94 -2.24 -11.82 4.05
CA ASP A 94 -1.71 -13.20 4.04
C ASP A 94 -2.69 -14.20 3.44
N GLU A 95 -3.99 -14.05 3.73
CA GLU A 95 -5.01 -14.97 3.22
C GLU A 95 -5.10 -14.92 1.69
N CYS A 96 -5.27 -13.72 1.12
CA CYS A 96 -5.34 -13.54 -0.32
C CYS A 96 -4.02 -13.92 -1.01
N TRP A 97 -2.88 -13.62 -0.41
CA TRP A 97 -1.59 -14.08 -0.93
C TRP A 97 -1.55 -15.59 -1.04
N ASN A 98 -1.88 -16.29 0.05
CA ASN A 98 -1.87 -17.75 0.08
C ASN A 98 -2.84 -18.35 -0.95
N GLN A 99 -4.04 -17.80 -1.11
CA GLN A 99 -4.98 -18.26 -2.15
C GLN A 99 -4.46 -18.11 -3.59
N MET A 100 -3.48 -17.23 -3.82
CA MET A 100 -2.95 -16.93 -5.16
C MET A 100 -1.66 -17.71 -5.49
N ILE A 101 -0.92 -18.18 -4.48
CA ILE A 101 0.32 -18.93 -4.66
C ILE A 101 0.15 -20.46 -4.53
N TRP A 102 -0.99 -20.91 -4.01
CA TRP A 102 -1.37 -22.32 -3.88
C TRP A 102 -2.38 -22.71 -4.95
#